data_AF-A0A238UYI3-F1
#
_entry.id   AF-A0A238UYI3-F1
#
_cell.length_a   1.000
_cell.length_b   1.000
_cell.length_c   1.000
_cell.angle_alpha   90.00
_cell.angle_beta   90.00
_cell.angle_gamma   90.00
#
_symmetry.space_group_name_H-M   'P 1'
#
loop_
_entity.id
_entity.type
_entity.pdbx_description
1 polymer ?
#
loop_
_entity_poly.entity_id
_entity_poly.type
_entity_poly.pdbx_seq_one_letter_code
_entity_poly.pdbx_strand_id
1 'polypeptide(L)'
;MSADVATAGPAAPAPELRDGYEVHQAALRRGLNVIQFPRQVMMATPPDGAGTAGGTQPQELSFAHGVPQTSTLSAVTYAQDKRMRRALLTNAGLPIPKGGAYSVGKGMEFAKRLIERIGYPVVVKPAIGDNTIETRTGLRDEDELASAIDYLRIPTTSRPTYTRAAFALTLLSEPEELDGRVMMPSSYRFLLEKHVSGEYLRFLVLGDEVCSVVHCPGGPWAGGERQHRDVTGETHTSLTDLARQAVRAVPGLAVAAVDIVTGDHTADAEAQDPRIVELSERPWLAIQAGVSARLSQDLGDAILRSHAAELDLGLGEQHDEVAVDLHMEGVTEPAKAIAAVAEAGRNNGLTGHVSVTDPVEGIADGVVQGRPDAIALLTENLLDARIDGGYRAALVEERGRPVERMDPLAVRD
;
A
#
# COMPACT_ATOMS: atom_id res chain seq x y z
N MET A 1 6.18 -9.50 -43.74
CA MET A 1 5.03 -9.19 -42.88
C MET A 1 5.54 -9.19 -41.45
N SER A 2 5.81 -8.00 -40.90
CA SER A 2 6.25 -7.81 -39.52
C SER A 2 5.07 -8.15 -38.61
N ALA A 3 5.22 -9.16 -37.76
CA ALA A 3 4.33 -9.33 -36.63
C ALA A 3 4.71 -8.27 -35.61
N ASP A 4 3.80 -7.34 -35.33
CA ASP A 4 3.88 -6.47 -34.17
C ASP A 4 3.97 -7.36 -32.93
N VAL A 5 5.19 -7.49 -32.39
CA VAL A 5 5.38 -7.94 -31.02
C VAL A 5 4.86 -6.79 -30.19
N ALA A 6 3.58 -6.87 -29.79
CA ALA A 6 3.07 -6.07 -28.70
C ALA A 6 4.00 -6.30 -27.52
N THR A 7 4.81 -5.31 -27.19
CA THR A 7 5.72 -5.33 -26.05
C THR A 7 4.86 -5.58 -24.83
N ALA A 8 4.92 -6.80 -24.28
CA ALA A 8 4.30 -7.11 -23.01
C ALA A 8 4.84 -6.10 -21.99
N GLY A 9 3.95 -5.44 -21.26
CA GLY A 9 4.35 -4.50 -20.22
C GLY A 9 5.24 -5.18 -19.17
N PRO A 10 5.92 -4.39 -18.31
CA PRO A 10 6.77 -4.96 -17.27
C PRO A 10 5.96 -5.89 -16.35
N ALA A 11 6.65 -6.84 -15.71
CA ALA A 11 6.00 -7.74 -14.77
C ALA A 11 5.30 -6.94 -13.64
N ALA A 12 4.12 -7.36 -13.20
CA ALA A 12 3.43 -6.65 -12.13
C ALA A 12 4.24 -6.68 -10.81
N PRO A 13 4.36 -5.56 -10.07
CA PRO A 13 4.97 -5.59 -8.74
C PRO A 13 4.13 -6.44 -7.79
N ALA A 14 4.77 -6.91 -6.73
CA ALA A 14 4.08 -7.59 -5.64
C ALA A 14 2.94 -6.71 -5.06
N PRO A 15 1.80 -7.29 -4.65
CA PRO A 15 0.65 -6.52 -4.15
C PRO A 15 1.01 -5.52 -3.05
N GLU A 16 1.89 -5.89 -2.13
CA GLU A 16 2.33 -5.07 -0.99
C GLU A 16 3.21 -3.87 -1.38
N LEU A 17 3.89 -3.95 -2.53
CA LEU A 17 4.70 -2.88 -3.11
C LEU A 17 3.88 -1.97 -4.03
N ARG A 18 2.63 -2.31 -4.33
CA ARG A 18 1.84 -1.59 -5.33
C ARG A 18 1.72 -0.09 -5.03
N ASP A 19 1.49 0.28 -3.78
CA ASP A 19 1.24 1.69 -3.41
C ASP A 19 2.43 2.59 -3.73
N GLY A 20 3.63 2.25 -3.21
CA GLY A 20 4.84 3.03 -3.48
C GLY A 20 5.24 2.99 -4.95
N TYR A 21 5.09 1.84 -5.61
CA TYR A 21 5.40 1.68 -7.04
C TYR A 21 4.56 2.61 -7.94
N GLU A 22 3.24 2.73 -7.69
CA GLU A 22 2.37 3.59 -8.52
C GLU A 22 2.69 5.09 -8.31
N VAL A 23 3.06 5.49 -7.09
CA VAL A 23 3.52 6.88 -6.82
C VAL A 23 4.92 7.12 -7.41
N HIS A 24 5.81 6.15 -7.32
CA HIS A 24 7.18 6.20 -7.85
C HIS A 24 7.17 6.41 -9.36
N GLN A 25 6.49 5.54 -10.12
CA GLN A 25 6.41 5.72 -11.57
C GLN A 25 5.72 7.04 -11.96
N ALA A 26 4.78 7.54 -11.15
CA ALA A 26 4.12 8.81 -11.41
C ALA A 26 5.09 9.99 -11.23
N ALA A 27 5.98 9.92 -10.24
CA ALA A 27 7.04 10.90 -10.04
C ALA A 27 8.03 10.89 -11.22
N LEU A 28 8.53 9.71 -11.60
CA LEU A 28 9.43 9.54 -12.75
C LEU A 28 8.79 10.04 -14.04
N ARG A 29 7.51 9.69 -14.30
CA ARG A 29 6.74 10.13 -15.48
C ARG A 29 6.69 11.66 -15.59
N ARG A 30 6.82 12.39 -14.49
CA ARG A 30 6.80 13.86 -14.46
C ARG A 30 8.19 14.48 -14.37
N GLY A 31 9.23 13.66 -14.57
CA GLY A 31 10.63 14.09 -14.55
C GLY A 31 11.13 14.50 -13.15
N LEU A 32 10.45 14.10 -12.08
CA LEU A 32 10.96 14.35 -10.73
C LEU A 32 12.19 13.48 -10.47
N ASN A 33 13.17 14.05 -9.76
CA ASN A 33 14.24 13.27 -9.15
C ASN A 33 13.65 12.46 -7.99
N VAL A 34 14.08 11.20 -7.83
CA VAL A 34 13.58 10.31 -6.79
C VAL A 34 14.75 9.79 -5.96
N ILE A 35 14.58 9.77 -4.64
CA ILE A 35 15.45 9.04 -3.72
C ILE A 35 14.57 8.04 -2.98
N GLN A 36 14.98 6.77 -2.98
CA GLN A 36 14.19 5.68 -2.41
C GLN A 36 15.02 4.80 -1.49
N PHE A 37 14.42 4.45 -0.35
CA PHE A 37 14.96 3.54 0.64
C PHE A 37 14.09 2.28 0.75
N PRO A 38 14.60 1.18 1.34
CA PRO A 38 13.82 -0.01 1.61
C PRO A 38 12.53 0.30 2.38
N ARG A 39 11.49 -0.49 2.12
CA ARG A 39 10.12 -0.29 2.65
C ARG A 39 9.44 0.97 2.11
N GLN A 40 9.73 1.34 0.86
CA GLN A 40 9.02 2.38 0.10
C GLN A 40 9.00 3.74 0.82
N VAL A 41 10.09 4.06 1.51
CA VAL A 41 10.34 5.43 1.98
C VAL A 41 10.97 6.16 0.82
N MET A 42 10.27 7.18 0.32
CA MET A 42 10.57 7.82 -0.95
C MET A 42 10.50 9.34 -0.79
N MET A 43 11.42 10.04 -1.42
CA MET A 43 11.41 11.48 -1.60
C MET A 43 11.45 11.77 -3.10
N ALA A 44 10.64 12.72 -3.55
CA ALA A 44 10.65 13.22 -4.91
C ALA A 44 10.84 14.74 -4.90
N THR A 45 11.76 15.21 -5.74
CA THR A 45 12.08 16.64 -5.86
C THR A 45 12.02 17.07 -7.32
N PRO A 46 11.73 18.36 -7.60
CA PRO A 46 11.86 18.90 -8.94
C PRO A 46 13.26 18.67 -9.51
N PRO A 47 13.41 18.66 -10.85
CA PRO A 47 14.71 18.66 -11.50
C PRO A 47 15.64 19.76 -10.97
N ASP A 48 16.94 19.49 -11.02
CA ASP A 48 17.95 20.45 -10.57
C ASP A 48 17.77 21.81 -11.26
N GLY A 49 17.71 22.88 -10.47
CA GLY A 49 17.49 24.25 -10.95
C GLY A 49 16.03 24.70 -11.08
N ALA A 50 15.05 23.82 -10.85
CA ALA A 50 13.62 24.18 -10.92
C ALA A 50 13.05 24.82 -9.63
N GLY A 51 13.80 24.85 -8.52
CA GLY A 51 13.25 25.07 -7.16
C GLY A 51 13.75 26.29 -6.36
N THR A 52 14.15 27.41 -6.96
CA THR A 52 14.63 28.59 -6.18
C THR A 52 13.88 29.90 -6.40
N ALA A 53 12.63 29.86 -6.84
CA ALA A 53 11.78 31.05 -6.88
C ALA A 53 10.99 31.23 -5.57
N GLY A 54 11.63 31.75 -4.51
CA GLY A 54 10.92 32.58 -3.51
C GLY A 54 10.55 32.00 -2.13
N GLY A 55 11.06 30.84 -1.68
CA GLY A 55 10.73 30.30 -0.34
C GLY A 55 11.86 29.48 0.30
N THR A 56 11.97 29.54 1.64
CA THR A 56 13.08 29.03 2.49
C THR A 56 13.07 27.51 2.78
N GLN A 57 12.44 26.68 1.95
CA GLN A 57 12.47 25.21 2.09
C GLN A 57 12.56 24.55 0.71
N PRO A 58 13.33 23.45 0.55
CA PRO A 58 13.26 22.62 -0.65
C PRO A 58 11.82 22.16 -0.90
N GLN A 59 11.34 22.29 -2.13
CA GLN A 59 10.04 21.74 -2.52
C GLN A 59 10.18 20.23 -2.72
N GLU A 60 9.90 19.47 -1.67
CA GLU A 60 10.03 18.00 -1.64
C GLU A 60 8.66 17.35 -1.39
N LEU A 61 8.37 16.29 -2.14
CA LEU A 61 7.26 15.37 -1.87
C LEU A 61 7.81 14.12 -1.20
N SER A 62 7.30 13.76 -0.04
CA SER A 62 7.81 12.61 0.71
C SER A 62 6.69 11.61 0.99
N PHE A 63 6.98 10.33 0.84
CA PHE A 63 6.03 9.24 0.94
C PHE A 63 6.58 8.07 1.76
N ALA A 64 5.68 7.35 2.44
CA ALA A 64 5.96 6.04 3.00
C ALA A 64 4.87 5.07 2.52
N HIS A 65 5.23 4.03 1.76
CA HIS A 65 4.27 3.12 1.13
C HIS A 65 3.19 3.84 0.30
N GLY A 66 3.59 4.88 -0.46
CA GLY A 66 2.67 5.72 -1.23
C GLY A 66 1.78 6.64 -0.39
N VAL A 67 1.87 6.63 0.95
CA VAL A 67 1.15 7.55 1.83
C VAL A 67 1.91 8.89 1.87
N PRO A 68 1.28 10.03 1.51
CA PRO A 68 1.92 11.34 1.56
C PRO A 68 2.27 11.79 2.99
N GLN A 69 3.36 12.54 3.16
CA GLN A 69 3.78 13.12 4.44
C GLN A 69 2.74 14.08 5.07
N THR A 70 1.80 14.59 4.29
CA THR A 70 0.67 15.39 4.78
C THR A 70 -0.34 14.56 5.58
N SER A 71 -0.24 13.22 5.52
CA SER A 71 -0.89 12.35 6.49
C SER A 71 -0.16 12.42 7.84
N THR A 72 -0.81 13.00 8.84
CA THR A 72 -0.22 13.19 10.16
C THR A 72 0.04 11.84 10.86
N LEU A 73 1.14 11.76 11.61
CA LEU A 73 1.50 10.57 12.40
C LEU A 73 0.37 10.13 13.34
N SER A 74 -0.35 11.08 13.95
CA SER A 74 -1.51 10.80 14.80
C SER A 74 -2.66 10.16 14.03
N ALA A 75 -2.97 10.65 12.83
CA ALA A 75 -4.07 10.12 12.03
C ALA A 75 -3.78 8.70 11.55
N VAL A 76 -2.55 8.47 11.05
CA VAL A 76 -2.05 7.13 10.70
C VAL A 76 -2.14 6.19 11.90
N THR A 77 -1.70 6.65 13.07
CA THR A 77 -1.80 5.90 14.34
C THR A 77 -3.23 5.51 14.68
N TYR A 78 -4.17 6.46 14.57
CA TYR A 78 -5.57 6.22 14.87
C TYR A 78 -6.23 5.24 13.88
N ALA A 79 -5.85 5.29 12.60
CA ALA A 79 -6.35 4.39 11.57
C ALA A 79 -5.84 2.95 11.76
N GLN A 80 -4.56 2.78 12.16
CA GLN A 80 -3.92 1.48 12.39
C GLN A 80 -4.39 0.77 13.67
N ASP A 81 -4.71 1.52 14.73
CA ASP A 81 -5.34 0.95 15.93
C ASP A 81 -6.85 0.91 15.76
N LYS A 82 -7.37 -0.29 15.43
CA LYS A 82 -8.80 -0.50 15.16
C LYS A 82 -9.69 -0.14 16.35
N ARG A 83 -9.16 -0.05 17.58
CA ARG A 83 -9.90 0.43 18.76
C ARG A 83 -10.08 1.94 18.72
N MET A 84 -9.01 2.66 18.43
CA MET A 84 -9.02 4.12 18.34
C MET A 84 -9.90 4.55 17.18
N ARG A 85 -9.68 3.96 15.99
CA ARG A 85 -10.55 4.14 14.82
C ARG A 85 -12.01 3.88 15.14
N ARG A 86 -12.33 2.72 15.73
CA ARG A 86 -13.70 2.36 16.11
C ARG A 86 -14.33 3.42 17.03
N ALA A 87 -13.58 3.90 18.03
CA ALA A 87 -14.06 4.93 18.93
C ALA A 87 -14.33 6.26 18.19
N LEU A 88 -13.45 6.67 17.28
CA LEU A 88 -13.63 7.88 16.46
C LEU A 88 -14.86 7.78 15.55
N LEU A 89 -15.02 6.68 14.83
CA LEU A 89 -16.19 6.44 13.97
C LEU A 89 -17.49 6.40 14.79
N THR A 90 -17.47 5.75 15.97
CA THR A 90 -18.63 5.71 16.87
C THR A 90 -19.00 7.10 17.39
N ASN A 91 -18.01 7.88 17.81
CA ASN A 91 -18.23 9.24 18.32
C ASN A 91 -18.77 10.19 17.23
N ALA A 92 -18.42 9.94 15.96
CA ALA A 92 -18.96 10.65 14.81
C ALA A 92 -20.38 10.18 14.42
N GLY A 93 -20.96 9.20 15.13
CA GLY A 93 -22.28 8.66 14.84
C GLY A 93 -22.34 7.75 13.61
N LEU A 94 -21.19 7.27 13.13
CA LEU A 94 -21.11 6.52 11.88
C LEU A 94 -21.48 5.03 12.07
N PRO A 95 -22.13 4.42 11.07
CA PRO A 95 -22.59 3.06 11.17
C PRO A 95 -21.43 2.07 10.99
N ILE A 96 -21.08 1.38 12.07
CA ILE A 96 -20.07 0.32 12.10
C ILE A 96 -20.66 -0.99 12.64
N PRO A 97 -20.05 -2.16 12.38
CA PRO A 97 -20.49 -3.42 12.97
C PRO A 97 -20.56 -3.37 14.50
N LYS A 98 -21.47 -4.13 15.10
CA LYS A 98 -21.47 -4.35 16.55
C LYS A 98 -20.25 -5.19 16.92
N GLY A 99 -19.48 -4.77 17.93
CA GLY A 99 -18.30 -5.52 18.35
C GLY A 99 -17.48 -4.79 19.40
N GLY A 100 -16.30 -5.33 19.67
CA GLY A 100 -15.39 -4.77 20.66
C GLY A 100 -14.02 -5.43 20.63
N ALA A 101 -13.03 -4.72 21.15
CA ALA A 101 -11.70 -5.26 21.31
C ALA A 101 -11.57 -6.08 22.59
N TYR A 102 -10.91 -7.22 22.48
CA TYR A 102 -10.61 -8.10 23.60
C TYR A 102 -9.12 -8.48 23.58
N SER A 103 -8.57 -8.78 24.76
CA SER A 103 -7.18 -9.22 24.93
C SER A 103 -7.13 -10.73 25.14
N VAL A 104 -6.08 -11.38 24.63
CA VAL A 104 -5.86 -12.84 24.79
C VAL A 104 -5.89 -13.26 26.25
N GLY A 105 -5.26 -12.48 27.14
CA GLY A 105 -5.18 -12.78 28.57
C GLY A 105 -6.53 -12.85 29.30
N LYS A 106 -7.63 -12.36 28.70
CA LYS A 106 -8.97 -12.52 29.29
C LYS A 106 -9.61 -13.89 29.00
N GLY A 107 -8.99 -14.69 28.13
CA GLY A 107 -9.45 -16.03 27.77
C GLY A 107 -10.71 -16.07 26.91
N MET A 108 -11.07 -17.28 26.48
CA MET A 108 -12.23 -17.54 25.61
C MET A 108 -13.56 -17.12 26.25
N GLU A 109 -13.67 -17.19 27.58
CA GLU A 109 -14.87 -16.80 28.31
C GLU A 109 -15.28 -15.34 28.09
N PHE A 110 -14.32 -14.43 27.90
CA PHE A 110 -14.65 -13.05 27.55
C PHE A 110 -15.14 -12.92 26.10
N ALA A 111 -14.54 -13.68 25.17
CA ALA A 111 -15.01 -13.72 23.78
C ALA A 111 -16.45 -14.24 23.71
N LYS A 112 -16.80 -15.29 24.48
CA LYS A 112 -18.17 -15.81 24.59
C LYS A 112 -19.18 -14.76 25.03
N ARG A 113 -18.88 -14.01 26.10
CA ARG A 113 -19.76 -12.90 26.55
C ARG A 113 -19.95 -11.82 25.50
N LEU A 114 -18.93 -11.56 24.67
CA LEU A 114 -19.07 -10.63 23.55
C LEU A 114 -19.95 -11.23 22.45
N ILE A 115 -19.78 -12.53 22.15
CA ILE A 115 -20.61 -13.30 21.20
C ILE A 115 -22.07 -13.34 21.62
N GLU A 116 -22.38 -13.55 22.90
CA GLU A 116 -23.75 -13.50 23.44
C GLU A 116 -24.46 -12.18 23.12
N ARG A 117 -23.70 -11.08 23.00
CA ARG A 117 -24.22 -9.75 22.69
C ARG A 117 -24.31 -9.45 21.18
N ILE A 118 -23.41 -9.99 20.37
CA ILE A 118 -23.34 -9.69 18.92
C ILE A 118 -23.99 -10.77 18.04
N GLY A 119 -23.93 -12.03 18.47
CA GLY A 119 -24.39 -13.23 17.77
C GLY A 119 -23.54 -13.61 16.55
N TYR A 120 -23.47 -14.91 16.24
CA TYR A 120 -22.85 -15.43 15.02
C TYR A 120 -23.64 -15.07 13.75
N PRO A 121 -23.01 -15.01 12.55
CA PRO A 121 -21.58 -15.17 12.32
C PRO A 121 -20.75 -13.94 12.74
N VAL A 122 -19.47 -14.13 13.04
CA VAL A 122 -18.54 -13.09 13.50
C VAL A 122 -17.28 -12.99 12.64
N VAL A 123 -16.55 -11.89 12.83
CA VAL A 123 -15.26 -11.58 12.20
C VAL A 123 -14.23 -11.33 13.30
N VAL A 124 -13.03 -11.89 13.14
CA VAL A 124 -11.88 -11.65 14.03
C VAL A 124 -10.74 -11.02 13.24
N LYS A 125 -10.13 -9.98 13.82
CA LYS A 125 -8.98 -9.25 13.25
C LYS A 125 -7.97 -8.91 14.34
N PRO A 126 -6.65 -8.81 14.05
CA PRO A 126 -5.70 -8.12 14.92
C PRO A 126 -6.15 -6.68 15.23
N ALA A 127 -5.99 -6.24 16.48
CA ALA A 127 -6.42 -4.90 16.89
C ALA A 127 -5.50 -3.78 16.38
N ILE A 128 -4.24 -4.08 16.08
CA ILE A 128 -3.22 -3.15 15.57
C ILE A 128 -2.58 -3.79 14.34
N GLY A 129 -2.24 -2.97 13.35
CA GLY A 129 -1.46 -3.37 12.18
C GLY A 129 -2.19 -3.12 10.88
N ASP A 130 -1.56 -3.54 9.79
CA ASP A 130 -2.07 -3.35 8.44
C ASP A 130 -3.51 -3.86 8.30
N ASN A 131 -4.35 -3.01 7.76
CA ASN A 131 -5.74 -3.35 7.49
C ASN A 131 -5.78 -4.35 6.33
N THR A 132 -6.85 -5.17 6.26
CA THR A 132 -7.06 -6.28 5.29
C THR A 132 -6.27 -7.58 5.51
N ILE A 133 -5.14 -7.53 6.21
CA ILE A 133 -4.33 -8.71 6.48
C ILE A 133 -4.91 -9.46 7.69
N GLU A 134 -4.86 -10.80 7.62
CA GLU A 134 -5.24 -11.70 8.74
C GLU A 134 -6.69 -11.57 9.23
N THR A 135 -7.58 -11.03 8.40
CA THR A 135 -9.01 -10.99 8.70
C THR A 135 -9.63 -12.37 8.51
N ARG A 136 -10.24 -12.90 9.58
CA ARG A 136 -11.00 -14.16 9.54
C ARG A 136 -12.49 -13.85 9.60
N THR A 137 -13.20 -14.06 8.50
CA THR A 137 -14.63 -13.71 8.38
C THR A 137 -15.54 -14.92 8.41
N GLY A 138 -16.77 -14.72 8.89
CA GLY A 138 -17.85 -15.70 8.67
C GLY A 138 -17.74 -16.90 9.60
N LEU A 139 -17.14 -16.70 10.77
CA LEU A 139 -17.03 -17.72 11.81
C LEU A 139 -18.43 -17.95 12.39
N ARG A 140 -18.89 -19.19 12.43
CA ARG A 140 -20.29 -19.58 12.69
C ARG A 140 -20.50 -20.16 14.08
N ASP A 141 -19.44 -20.63 14.72
CA ASP A 141 -19.48 -21.31 16.01
C ASP A 141 -18.20 -21.07 16.82
N GLU A 142 -18.18 -21.64 18.03
CA GLU A 142 -17.09 -21.49 19.00
C GLU A 142 -15.81 -22.17 18.53
N ASP A 143 -15.89 -23.29 17.82
CA ASP A 143 -14.73 -24.06 17.37
C ASP A 143 -14.00 -23.31 16.24
N GLU A 144 -14.75 -22.76 15.27
CA GLU A 144 -14.21 -21.90 14.22
C GLU A 144 -13.56 -20.64 14.81
N LEU A 145 -14.17 -20.05 15.84
CA LEU A 145 -13.59 -18.90 16.55
C LEU A 145 -12.30 -19.27 17.28
N ALA A 146 -12.29 -20.37 18.03
CA ALA A 146 -11.10 -20.82 18.74
C ALA A 146 -9.92 -21.06 17.80
N SER A 147 -10.17 -21.73 16.67
CA SER A 147 -9.17 -21.94 15.62
C SER A 147 -8.62 -20.64 15.04
N ALA A 148 -9.50 -19.66 14.77
CA ALA A 148 -9.09 -18.35 14.27
C ALA A 148 -8.20 -17.61 15.28
N ILE A 149 -8.55 -17.66 16.58
CA ILE A 149 -7.77 -17.02 17.64
C ILE A 149 -6.39 -17.67 17.78
N ASP A 150 -6.32 -19.00 17.77
CA ASP A 150 -5.05 -19.72 17.88
C ASP A 150 -4.10 -19.41 16.72
N TYR A 151 -4.63 -19.32 15.50
CA TYR A 151 -3.85 -18.86 14.34
C TYR A 151 -3.27 -17.45 14.58
N LEU A 152 -4.10 -16.52 15.06
CA LEU A 152 -3.67 -15.15 15.31
C LEU A 152 -2.77 -15.00 16.54
N ARG A 153 -2.50 -16.07 17.29
CA ARG A 153 -1.49 -16.08 18.37
C ARG A 153 -0.10 -16.52 17.90
N ILE A 154 0.02 -17.07 16.69
CA ILE A 154 1.32 -17.35 16.05
C ILE A 154 2.07 -16.01 15.92
N PRO A 155 3.37 -15.89 16.17
CA PRO A 155 4.09 -14.64 15.97
C PRO A 155 3.91 -14.08 14.57
N THR A 156 3.68 -12.77 14.47
CA THR A 156 3.43 -12.10 13.18
C THR A 156 4.52 -12.42 12.16
N THR A 157 5.79 -12.39 12.55
CA THR A 157 6.96 -12.74 11.71
C THR A 157 6.93 -14.15 11.12
N SER A 158 6.15 -15.05 11.70
CA SER A 158 6.06 -16.46 11.28
C SER A 158 4.80 -16.74 10.45
N ARG A 159 3.97 -15.73 10.17
CA ARG A 159 2.73 -15.88 9.40
C ARG A 159 2.99 -15.59 7.91
N PRO A 160 2.39 -16.37 6.98
CA PRO A 160 2.64 -16.21 5.54
C PRO A 160 2.23 -14.84 4.96
N THR A 161 1.23 -14.19 5.54
CA THR A 161 0.65 -12.93 5.06
C THR A 161 1.21 -11.70 5.78
N TYR A 162 2.28 -11.86 6.56
CA TYR A 162 2.82 -10.76 7.35
C TYR A 162 3.54 -9.71 6.49
N THR A 163 3.15 -8.46 6.67
CA THR A 163 3.80 -7.29 6.10
C THR A 163 4.41 -6.44 7.21
N ARG A 164 5.58 -5.86 6.96
CA ARG A 164 6.22 -4.87 7.85
C ARG A 164 5.88 -3.47 7.36
N ALA A 165 4.85 -2.84 7.90
CA ALA A 165 4.64 -1.41 7.63
C ALA A 165 5.75 -0.59 8.28
N ALA A 166 6.25 0.44 7.59
CA ALA A 166 7.29 1.34 8.07
C ALA A 166 6.87 2.25 9.24
N PHE A 167 5.58 2.26 9.61
CA PHE A 167 5.06 3.09 10.70
C PHE A 167 5.40 2.49 12.08
N ALA A 168 5.80 3.34 13.02
CA ALA A 168 6.35 2.98 14.34
C ALA A 168 5.44 2.10 15.23
N LEU A 169 4.16 1.92 14.89
CA LEU A 169 3.20 1.13 15.69
C LEU A 169 3.15 -0.37 15.35
N THR A 170 3.75 -0.82 14.25
CA THR A 170 3.77 -2.25 13.88
C THR A 170 4.69 -3.12 14.75
N LEU A 171 5.39 -2.51 15.72
CA LEU A 171 6.29 -3.19 16.67
C LEU A 171 5.82 -3.00 18.12
N LEU A 172 4.63 -3.45 18.46
CA LEU A 172 4.21 -3.56 19.86
C LEU A 172 3.53 -4.89 20.14
N SER A 173 4.34 -5.96 20.11
CA SER A 173 4.20 -7.17 20.94
C SER A 173 5.39 -8.07 20.63
N GLU A 174 6.43 -8.06 21.48
CA GLU A 174 7.51 -9.04 21.38
C GLU A 174 6.95 -10.45 21.62
N PRO A 175 7.27 -11.44 20.79
CA PRO A 175 6.85 -12.81 21.03
C PRO A 175 7.42 -13.34 22.36
N GLU A 176 6.61 -14.08 23.12
CA GLU A 176 7.01 -14.76 24.36
C GLU A 176 7.07 -16.28 24.13
N GLU A 177 7.93 -16.99 24.86
CA GLU A 177 7.95 -18.46 24.85
C GLU A 177 6.93 -19.01 25.85
N LEU A 178 5.96 -19.78 25.36
CA LEU A 178 4.94 -20.46 26.17
C LEU A 178 4.91 -21.94 25.80
N ASP A 179 5.21 -22.82 26.75
CA ASP A 179 5.24 -24.28 26.55
C ASP A 179 6.12 -24.74 25.37
N GLY A 180 7.30 -24.13 25.20
CA GLY A 180 8.24 -24.44 24.11
C GLY A 180 7.81 -23.93 22.74
N ARG A 181 6.77 -23.08 22.67
CA ARG A 181 6.29 -22.42 21.44
C ARG A 181 6.41 -20.91 21.59
N VAL A 182 7.00 -20.27 20.59
CA VAL A 182 7.03 -18.81 20.51
C VAL A 182 5.64 -18.32 20.10
N MET A 183 4.99 -17.50 20.93
CA MET A 183 3.60 -17.05 20.82
C MET A 183 3.48 -15.55 21.08
N MET A 184 2.38 -14.93 20.66
CA MET A 184 2.09 -13.54 21.03
C MET A 184 1.79 -13.41 22.54
N PRO A 185 2.20 -12.31 23.19
CA PRO A 185 2.02 -12.10 24.63
C PRO A 185 0.54 -12.02 25.01
N SER A 186 0.21 -12.27 26.28
CA SER A 186 -1.17 -12.22 26.77
C SER A 186 -1.84 -10.84 26.62
N SER A 187 -1.04 -9.78 26.50
CA SER A 187 -1.47 -8.39 26.25
C SER A 187 -1.94 -8.15 24.81
N TYR A 188 -1.63 -9.06 23.87
CA TYR A 188 -2.03 -8.97 22.47
C TYR A 188 -3.56 -8.93 22.35
N ARG A 189 -4.05 -8.07 21.45
CA ARG A 189 -5.47 -7.76 21.33
C ARG A 189 -6.01 -8.05 19.94
N PHE A 190 -7.28 -8.44 19.93
CA PHE A 190 -8.08 -8.69 18.75
C PHE A 190 -9.34 -7.83 18.77
N LEU A 191 -9.89 -7.59 17.59
CA LEU A 191 -11.20 -7.04 17.38
C LEU A 191 -12.14 -8.18 16.98
N LEU A 192 -13.24 -8.34 17.71
CA LEU A 192 -14.33 -9.26 17.38
C LEU A 192 -15.57 -8.44 17.03
N GLU A 193 -16.09 -8.67 15.83
CA GLU A 193 -17.21 -7.91 15.26
C GLU A 193 -18.26 -8.81 14.63
N LYS A 194 -19.49 -8.32 14.57
CA LYS A 194 -20.57 -8.94 13.82
C LYS A 194 -20.21 -8.99 12.34
N HIS A 195 -20.33 -10.15 11.71
CA HIS A 195 -20.23 -10.24 10.27
C HIS A 195 -21.43 -9.53 9.64
N VAL A 196 -21.15 -8.62 8.71
CA VAL A 196 -22.16 -7.91 7.90
C VAL A 196 -22.14 -8.49 6.49
N SER A 197 -23.31 -8.82 5.96
CA SER A 197 -23.45 -9.41 4.62
C SER A 197 -24.00 -8.38 3.65
N GLY A 198 -23.55 -8.42 2.40
CA GLY A 198 -23.92 -7.47 1.35
C GLY A 198 -22.83 -7.37 0.28
N GLU A 199 -22.97 -6.40 -0.61
CA GLU A 199 -21.92 -5.98 -1.51
C GLU A 199 -20.80 -5.30 -0.72
N TYR A 200 -19.58 -5.77 -0.93
CA TYR A 200 -18.39 -5.25 -0.25
C TYR A 200 -17.70 -4.25 -1.17
N LEU A 201 -17.71 -2.99 -0.79
CA LEU A 201 -17.17 -1.90 -1.60
C LEU A 201 -15.92 -1.34 -0.94
N ARG A 202 -14.87 -1.17 -1.72
CA ARG A 202 -13.65 -0.45 -1.33
C ARG A 202 -13.63 0.92 -1.99
N PHE A 203 -13.65 1.96 -1.17
CA PHE A 203 -13.52 3.35 -1.56
C PHE A 203 -12.06 3.77 -1.39
N LEU A 204 -11.51 4.51 -2.35
CA LEU A 204 -10.29 5.29 -2.17
C LEU A 204 -10.65 6.77 -2.10
N VAL A 205 -10.24 7.42 -1.02
CA VAL A 205 -10.54 8.83 -0.73
C VAL A 205 -9.23 9.61 -0.64
N LEU A 206 -9.11 10.70 -1.40
CA LEU A 206 -8.01 11.66 -1.33
C LEU A 206 -8.53 12.99 -0.82
N GLY A 207 -8.08 13.39 0.38
CA GLY A 207 -8.66 14.52 1.11
C GLY A 207 -10.16 14.34 1.35
N ASP A 208 -10.98 15.02 0.53
CA ASP A 208 -12.45 14.95 0.60
C ASP A 208 -13.09 14.45 -0.71
N GLU A 209 -12.28 13.97 -1.65
CA GLU A 209 -12.71 13.42 -2.93
C GLU A 209 -12.66 11.89 -2.90
N VAL A 210 -13.73 11.25 -3.36
CA VAL A 210 -13.74 9.80 -3.59
C VAL A 210 -13.30 9.56 -5.04
N CYS A 211 -12.08 9.03 -5.20
CA CYS A 211 -11.46 8.87 -6.51
C CYS A 211 -11.77 7.50 -7.15
N SER A 212 -12.13 6.50 -6.34
CA SER A 212 -12.43 5.14 -6.84
C SER A 212 -13.34 4.39 -5.89
N VAL A 213 -14.23 3.58 -6.44
CA VAL A 213 -15.04 2.59 -5.74
C VAL A 213 -14.94 1.24 -6.46
N VAL A 214 -14.43 0.22 -5.77
CA VAL A 214 -14.33 -1.14 -6.31
C VAL A 214 -15.25 -2.07 -5.54
N HIS A 215 -16.10 -2.81 -6.26
CA HIS A 215 -16.82 -3.93 -5.71
C HIS A 215 -15.90 -5.15 -5.61
N CYS A 216 -15.72 -5.67 -4.39
CA CYS A 216 -14.82 -6.76 -4.04
C CYS A 216 -15.61 -7.97 -3.50
N PRO A 217 -16.16 -8.85 -4.35
CA PRO A 217 -16.96 -9.99 -3.88
C PRO A 217 -16.18 -10.88 -2.91
N GLY A 218 -16.66 -11.03 -1.68
CA GLY A 218 -15.98 -11.81 -0.63
C GLY A 218 -14.89 -11.04 0.14
N GLY A 219 -14.69 -9.78 -0.18
CA GLY A 219 -13.72 -8.87 0.45
C GLY A 219 -12.36 -8.83 -0.27
N PRO A 220 -11.52 -7.84 0.05
CA PRO A 220 -10.23 -7.55 -0.61
C PRO A 220 -9.17 -8.64 -0.37
N TRP A 221 -9.38 -9.51 0.63
CA TRP A 221 -8.50 -10.65 0.94
C TRP A 221 -8.89 -11.93 0.22
N ALA A 222 -10.03 -11.98 -0.46
CA ALA A 222 -10.52 -13.19 -1.10
C ALA A 222 -9.81 -13.41 -2.44
N GLY A 223 -8.87 -14.35 -2.50
CA GLY A 223 -8.34 -14.89 -3.75
C GLY A 223 -9.34 -15.90 -4.34
N GLY A 224 -10.27 -15.45 -5.18
CA GLY A 224 -11.33 -16.30 -5.74
C GLY A 224 -11.68 -15.99 -7.19
N GLU A 225 -12.54 -16.84 -7.78
CA GLU A 225 -13.00 -16.76 -9.18
C GLU A 225 -13.80 -15.47 -9.51
N ARG A 226 -14.32 -14.77 -8.50
CA ARG A 226 -15.14 -13.56 -8.69
C ARG A 226 -14.25 -12.35 -8.84
N GLN A 227 -14.28 -11.76 -10.03
CA GLN A 227 -13.48 -10.61 -10.39
C GLN A 227 -13.96 -9.34 -9.67
N HIS A 228 -13.01 -8.54 -9.17
CA HIS A 228 -13.28 -7.19 -8.70
C HIS A 228 -13.77 -6.31 -9.85
N ARG A 229 -14.68 -5.37 -9.58
CA ARG A 229 -15.23 -4.47 -10.60
C ARG A 229 -15.15 -3.02 -10.14
N ASP A 230 -14.67 -2.14 -11.00
CA ASP A 230 -14.80 -0.69 -10.80
C ASP A 230 -16.28 -0.31 -10.95
N VAL A 231 -16.86 0.24 -9.88
CA VAL A 231 -18.24 0.70 -9.79
C VAL A 231 -18.30 2.18 -9.43
N THR A 232 -17.21 2.92 -9.61
CA THR A 232 -17.09 4.34 -9.24
C THR A 232 -18.23 5.17 -9.85
N GLY A 233 -18.51 4.99 -11.14
CA GLY A 233 -19.58 5.70 -11.84
C GLY A 233 -21.01 5.19 -11.58
N GLU A 234 -21.15 4.04 -10.93
CA GLU A 234 -22.44 3.40 -10.60
C GLU A 234 -22.86 3.66 -9.14
N THR A 235 -21.90 4.04 -8.28
CA THR A 235 -22.10 4.14 -6.83
C THR A 235 -22.95 5.35 -6.46
N HIS A 236 -23.98 5.12 -5.64
CA HIS A 236 -24.86 6.17 -5.15
C HIS A 236 -24.10 7.18 -4.28
N THR A 237 -24.43 8.47 -4.42
CA THR A 237 -23.70 9.57 -3.76
C THR A 237 -23.77 9.50 -2.24
N SER A 238 -24.85 8.97 -1.67
CA SER A 238 -24.97 8.78 -0.22
C SER A 238 -23.91 7.84 0.37
N LEU A 239 -23.44 6.83 -0.38
CA LEU A 239 -22.34 5.95 0.04
C LEU A 239 -20.99 6.66 -0.09
N THR A 240 -20.84 7.48 -1.12
CA THR A 240 -19.69 8.38 -1.30
C THR A 240 -19.57 9.36 -0.13
N ASP A 241 -20.67 9.98 0.28
CA ASP A 241 -20.72 10.87 1.43
C ASP A 241 -20.43 10.14 2.74
N LEU A 242 -20.90 8.90 2.89
CA LEU A 242 -20.57 8.07 4.05
C LEU A 242 -19.06 7.78 4.13
N ALA A 243 -18.41 7.47 3.01
CA ALA A 243 -16.96 7.26 2.95
C ALA A 243 -16.20 8.54 3.34
N ARG A 244 -16.61 9.71 2.82
CA ARG A 244 -16.03 11.01 3.17
C ARG A 244 -16.16 11.33 4.66
N GLN A 245 -17.34 11.07 5.24
CA GLN A 245 -17.55 11.25 6.68
C GLN A 245 -16.65 10.33 7.51
N ALA A 246 -16.41 9.09 7.07
CA ALA A 246 -15.51 8.16 7.73
C ALA A 246 -14.07 8.70 7.78
N VAL A 247 -13.57 9.25 6.67
CA VAL A 247 -12.24 9.88 6.62
C VAL A 247 -12.19 11.13 7.50
N ARG A 248 -13.20 12.00 7.45
CA ARG A 248 -13.29 13.21 8.30
C ARG A 248 -13.32 12.89 9.80
N ALA A 249 -13.82 11.72 10.20
CA ALA A 249 -13.79 11.27 11.59
C ALA A 249 -12.37 10.95 12.11
N VAL A 250 -11.39 10.78 11.20
CA VAL A 250 -9.97 10.60 11.51
C VAL A 250 -9.17 11.75 10.87
N PRO A 251 -9.21 12.96 11.46
CA PRO A 251 -8.62 14.15 10.84
C PRO A 251 -7.11 14.01 10.66
N GLY A 252 -6.61 14.40 9.50
CA GLY A 252 -5.20 14.39 9.15
C GLY A 252 -4.73 13.19 8.32
N LEU A 253 -5.65 12.42 7.71
CA LEU A 253 -5.32 11.48 6.63
C LEU A 253 -5.40 12.22 5.28
N ALA A 254 -4.31 12.21 4.49
CA ALA A 254 -4.33 12.77 3.13
C ALA A 254 -4.92 11.77 2.12
N VAL A 255 -4.75 10.47 2.39
CA VAL A 255 -5.34 9.36 1.65
C VAL A 255 -5.93 8.35 2.62
N ALA A 256 -7.04 7.73 2.23
CA ALA A 256 -7.60 6.61 2.97
C ALA A 256 -8.33 5.62 2.07
N ALA A 257 -8.21 4.34 2.38
CA ALA A 257 -9.12 3.31 1.89
C ALA A 257 -10.24 3.10 2.91
N VAL A 258 -11.50 3.13 2.48
CA VAL A 258 -12.67 2.89 3.34
C VAL A 258 -13.45 1.71 2.76
N ASP A 259 -13.67 0.67 3.57
CA ASP A 259 -14.47 -0.47 3.14
C ASP A 259 -15.87 -0.40 3.74
N ILE A 260 -16.89 -0.47 2.89
CA ILE A 260 -18.32 -0.39 3.25
C ILE A 260 -19.03 -1.63 2.74
N VAL A 261 -19.86 -2.23 3.59
CA VAL A 261 -20.79 -3.30 3.20
C VAL A 261 -22.20 -2.72 3.12
N THR A 262 -22.87 -2.92 1.98
CA THR A 262 -24.21 -2.39 1.69
C THR A 262 -25.06 -3.41 0.93
N GLY A 263 -26.36 -3.16 0.76
CA GLY A 263 -27.25 -4.07 0.03
C GLY A 263 -27.10 -3.97 -1.50
N ASP A 264 -27.16 -2.74 -2.01
CA ASP A 264 -27.08 -2.37 -3.42
C ASP A 264 -26.36 -1.02 -3.54
N HIS A 265 -25.17 -1.03 -4.13
CA HIS A 265 -24.31 0.15 -4.30
C HIS A 265 -24.92 1.26 -5.16
N THR A 266 -25.96 0.97 -5.94
CA THR A 266 -26.63 1.95 -6.83
C THR A 266 -27.79 2.69 -6.16
N ALA A 267 -28.21 2.24 -4.98
CA ALA A 267 -29.35 2.80 -4.27
C ALA A 267 -28.94 3.56 -2.99
N ASP A 268 -29.87 4.34 -2.46
CA ASP A 268 -29.65 5.20 -1.29
C ASP A 268 -29.22 4.40 -0.06
N ALA A 269 -28.18 4.88 0.61
CA ALA A 269 -27.56 4.31 1.79
C ALA A 269 -28.52 4.26 2.97
N GLU A 270 -29.33 5.30 3.18
CA GLU A 270 -30.24 5.37 4.33
C GLU A 270 -31.27 4.24 4.34
N ALA A 271 -31.61 3.71 3.16
CA ALA A 271 -32.59 2.65 3.00
C ALA A 271 -32.06 1.22 3.27
N GLN A 272 -30.74 1.03 3.45
CA GLN A 272 -30.11 -0.31 3.46
C GLN A 272 -29.21 -0.59 4.67
N ASP A 273 -29.07 0.36 5.61
CA ASP A 273 -28.25 0.22 6.82
C ASP A 273 -26.77 -0.20 6.55
N PRO A 274 -26.03 0.54 5.69
CA PRO A 274 -24.66 0.20 5.34
C PRO A 274 -23.74 0.26 6.54
N ARG A 275 -22.65 -0.53 6.50
CA ARG A 275 -21.68 -0.62 7.60
C ARG A 275 -20.27 -0.35 7.09
N ILE A 276 -19.58 0.61 7.70
CA ILE A 276 -18.14 0.79 7.52
C ILE A 276 -17.43 -0.31 8.30
N VAL A 277 -16.79 -1.23 7.57
CA VAL A 277 -16.14 -2.43 8.14
C VAL A 277 -14.63 -2.29 8.26
N GLU A 278 -14.04 -1.32 7.56
CA GLU A 278 -12.60 -1.04 7.58
C GLU A 278 -12.34 0.43 7.18
N LEU A 279 -11.27 1.03 7.74
CA LEU A 279 -10.67 2.25 7.23
C LEU A 279 -9.16 2.19 7.44
N SER A 280 -8.40 2.37 6.37
CA SER A 280 -6.94 2.37 6.35
C SER A 280 -6.39 3.69 5.85
N GLU A 281 -5.29 4.10 6.44
CA GLU A 281 -4.35 5.12 5.97
C GLU A 281 -3.64 4.74 4.67
N ARG A 282 -3.51 3.43 4.38
CA ARG A 282 -2.87 2.94 3.16
C ARG A 282 -3.89 2.84 2.02
N PRO A 283 -3.50 3.20 0.78
CA PRO A 283 -4.36 3.07 -0.39
C PRO A 283 -4.72 1.61 -0.74
N TRP A 284 -3.78 0.68 -0.59
CA TRP A 284 -3.91 -0.72 -1.04
C TRP A 284 -4.35 -0.84 -2.52
N LEU A 285 -3.65 -0.12 -3.40
CA LEU A 285 -3.92 -0.02 -4.84
C LEU A 285 -3.84 -1.37 -5.58
N ALA A 286 -3.37 -2.43 -4.94
CA ALA A 286 -3.37 -3.79 -5.51
C ALA A 286 -4.79 -4.26 -5.88
N ILE A 287 -5.82 -3.81 -5.14
CA ILE A 287 -7.21 -4.12 -5.47
C ILE A 287 -7.62 -3.49 -6.80
N GLN A 288 -7.31 -2.21 -6.98
CA GLN A 288 -7.58 -1.46 -8.20
C GLN A 288 -6.75 -1.99 -9.37
N ALA A 289 -5.48 -2.36 -9.14
CA ALA A 289 -4.62 -3.01 -10.12
C ALA A 289 -5.20 -4.34 -10.61
N GLY A 290 -5.87 -5.09 -9.73
CA GLY A 290 -6.59 -6.33 -10.07
C GLY A 290 -7.82 -6.12 -10.96
N VAL A 291 -8.40 -4.90 -10.98
CA VAL A 291 -9.43 -4.52 -11.95
C VAL A 291 -8.79 -4.10 -13.27
N SER A 292 -7.81 -3.20 -13.21
CA SER A 292 -7.05 -2.73 -14.37
C SER A 292 -5.75 -2.05 -13.91
N ALA A 293 -4.64 -2.35 -14.58
CA ALA A 293 -3.36 -1.68 -14.32
C ALA A 293 -3.43 -0.16 -14.54
N ARG A 294 -4.27 0.30 -15.48
CA ARG A 294 -4.49 1.73 -15.70
C ARG A 294 -5.16 2.40 -14.50
N LEU A 295 -6.09 1.72 -13.84
CA LEU A 295 -6.81 2.29 -12.69
C LEU A 295 -5.83 2.53 -11.53
N SER A 296 -4.96 1.58 -11.19
CA SER A 296 -3.97 1.80 -10.12
C SER A 296 -2.95 2.88 -10.48
N GLN A 297 -2.54 2.96 -11.75
CA GLN A 297 -1.64 4.00 -12.24
C GLN A 297 -2.25 5.40 -12.17
N ASP A 298 -3.50 5.56 -12.62
CA ASP A 298 -4.22 6.84 -12.57
C ASP A 298 -4.39 7.32 -11.11
N LEU A 299 -4.61 6.39 -10.18
CA LEU A 299 -4.73 6.68 -8.75
C LEU A 299 -3.38 6.99 -8.08
N GLY A 300 -2.28 6.35 -8.49
CA GLY A 300 -0.93 6.73 -8.07
C GLY A 300 -0.58 8.16 -8.48
N ASP A 301 -0.90 8.54 -9.72
CA ASP A 301 -0.76 9.93 -10.19
C ASP A 301 -1.69 10.89 -9.42
N ALA A 302 -2.92 10.49 -9.10
CA ALA A 302 -3.82 11.30 -8.28
C ALA A 302 -3.27 11.57 -6.87
N ILE A 303 -2.67 10.55 -6.22
CA ILE A 303 -2.01 10.71 -4.90
C ILE A 303 -0.86 11.71 -5.00
N LEU A 304 0.03 11.56 -6.00
CA LEU A 304 1.15 12.48 -6.23
C LEU A 304 0.65 13.91 -6.46
N ARG A 305 -0.35 14.08 -7.35
CA ARG A 305 -0.92 15.40 -7.67
C ARG A 305 -1.59 16.05 -6.47
N SER A 306 -2.35 15.30 -5.69
CA SER A 306 -2.98 15.80 -4.45
C SER A 306 -1.93 16.31 -3.47
N HIS A 307 -0.87 15.53 -3.26
CA HIS A 307 0.21 15.94 -2.34
C HIS A 307 0.96 17.18 -2.84
N ALA A 308 1.27 17.24 -4.13
CA ALA A 308 1.92 18.40 -4.74
C ALA A 308 1.06 19.67 -4.62
N ALA A 309 -0.25 19.56 -4.85
CA ALA A 309 -1.18 20.68 -4.70
C ALA A 309 -1.24 21.20 -3.26
N GLU A 310 -1.20 20.32 -2.26
CA GLU A 310 -1.17 20.71 -0.84
C GLU A 310 0.10 21.49 -0.46
N LEU A 311 1.21 21.26 -1.17
CA LEU A 311 2.48 21.95 -0.96
C LEU A 311 2.74 23.10 -1.95
N ASP A 312 1.76 23.45 -2.79
CA ASP A 312 1.89 24.44 -3.88
C ASP A 312 3.08 24.14 -4.81
N LEU A 313 3.32 22.85 -5.06
CA LEU A 313 4.36 22.36 -5.95
C LEU A 313 3.82 22.17 -7.36
N GLY A 314 4.38 22.91 -8.32
CA GLY A 314 4.12 22.71 -9.74
C GLY A 314 4.68 21.39 -10.23
N LEU A 315 3.85 20.59 -10.90
CA LEU A 315 4.25 19.33 -11.52
C LEU A 315 4.43 19.51 -13.03
N GLY A 316 5.50 18.90 -13.58
CA GLY A 316 5.79 18.89 -15.01
C GLY A 316 4.80 18.07 -15.84
N GLU A 317 4.96 18.16 -17.17
CA GLU A 317 4.24 17.31 -18.12
C GLU A 317 4.57 15.82 -17.92
N GLN A 318 3.70 14.95 -18.41
CA GLN A 318 3.94 13.50 -18.36
C GLN A 318 4.73 13.04 -19.58
N HIS A 319 5.64 12.09 -19.35
CA HIS A 319 6.50 11.50 -20.37
C HIS A 319 6.34 9.98 -20.42
N ASP A 320 6.10 9.43 -21.61
CA ASP A 320 5.97 7.98 -21.82
C ASP A 320 7.31 7.24 -21.71
N GLU A 321 8.41 7.96 -21.94
CA GLU A 321 9.79 7.49 -21.82
C GLU A 321 10.61 8.53 -21.07
N VAL A 322 11.45 8.06 -20.14
CA VAL A 322 12.34 8.90 -19.34
C VAL A 322 13.72 8.26 -19.26
N ALA A 323 14.74 9.07 -19.02
CA ALA A 323 16.09 8.63 -18.72
C ALA A 323 16.51 9.18 -17.35
N VAL A 324 17.17 8.34 -16.56
CA VAL A 324 17.68 8.70 -15.24
C VAL A 324 19.15 8.33 -15.10
N ASP A 325 19.93 9.19 -14.46
CA ASP A 325 21.16 8.79 -13.81
C ASP A 325 20.78 8.00 -12.56
N LEU A 326 21.21 6.74 -12.50
CA LEU A 326 20.92 5.81 -11.42
C LEU A 326 22.13 5.72 -10.50
N HIS A 327 21.93 6.02 -9.21
CA HIS A 327 22.93 5.85 -8.16
C HIS A 327 22.42 4.84 -7.15
N MET A 328 23.23 3.85 -6.79
CA MET A 328 22.85 2.79 -5.84
C MET A 328 23.92 2.70 -4.74
N GLU A 329 23.50 2.72 -3.48
CA GLU A 329 24.39 2.58 -2.33
C GLU A 329 24.12 1.30 -1.53
N GLY A 330 25.16 0.77 -0.88
CA GLY A 330 25.05 -0.41 -0.02
C GLY A 330 24.57 -1.66 -0.75
N VAL A 331 24.95 -1.80 -2.02
CA VAL A 331 24.57 -2.93 -2.88
C VAL A 331 25.25 -4.20 -2.39
N THR A 332 24.46 -5.25 -2.12
CA THR A 332 24.98 -6.55 -1.71
C THR A 332 25.58 -7.31 -2.89
N GLU A 333 26.82 -7.78 -2.77
CA GLU A 333 27.56 -8.46 -3.85
C GLU A 333 27.56 -7.65 -5.17
N PRO A 334 28.13 -6.44 -5.20
CA PRO A 334 27.89 -5.44 -6.26
C PRO A 334 28.04 -5.96 -7.69
N ALA A 335 29.11 -6.72 -7.96
CA ALA A 335 29.36 -7.28 -9.30
C ALA A 335 28.27 -8.25 -9.78
N LYS A 336 27.68 -9.05 -8.88
CA LYS A 336 26.58 -9.96 -9.23
C LYS A 336 25.25 -9.22 -9.29
N ALA A 337 25.04 -8.27 -8.37
CA ALA A 337 23.84 -7.45 -8.31
C ALA A 337 23.65 -6.64 -9.60
N ILE A 338 24.68 -5.92 -10.09
CA ILE A 338 24.56 -5.14 -11.33
C ILE A 338 24.28 -6.02 -12.56
N ALA A 339 24.77 -7.26 -12.57
CA ALA A 339 24.47 -8.20 -13.65
C ALA A 339 22.99 -8.61 -13.64
N ALA A 340 22.45 -8.90 -12.46
CA ALA A 340 21.03 -9.21 -12.28
C ALA A 340 20.12 -8.00 -12.54
N VAL A 341 20.54 -6.79 -12.15
CA VAL A 341 19.86 -5.52 -12.47
C VAL A 341 19.83 -5.29 -13.98
N ALA A 342 20.96 -5.48 -14.68
CA ALA A 342 21.02 -5.31 -16.12
C ALA A 342 20.12 -6.34 -16.84
N GLU A 343 20.10 -7.59 -16.38
CA GLU A 343 19.20 -8.62 -16.92
C GLU A 343 17.72 -8.30 -16.69
N ALA A 344 17.34 -7.96 -15.46
CA ALA A 344 15.98 -7.57 -15.12
C ALA A 344 15.52 -6.35 -15.93
N GLY A 345 16.37 -5.33 -16.09
CA GLY A 345 16.04 -4.16 -16.88
C GLY A 345 15.88 -4.48 -18.37
N ARG A 346 16.77 -5.28 -18.97
CA ARG A 346 16.60 -5.74 -20.37
C ARG A 346 15.30 -6.49 -20.58
N ASN A 347 14.94 -7.37 -19.65
CA ASN A 347 13.69 -8.14 -19.73
C ASN A 347 12.44 -7.25 -19.68
N ASN A 348 12.55 -6.04 -19.12
CA ASN A 348 11.50 -5.03 -19.08
C ASN A 348 11.69 -3.92 -20.14
N GLY A 349 12.56 -4.13 -21.14
CA GLY A 349 12.76 -3.20 -22.26
C GLY A 349 13.58 -1.96 -21.93
N LEU A 350 14.31 -1.94 -20.81
CA LEU A 350 15.16 -0.81 -20.43
C LEU A 350 16.47 -0.81 -21.24
N THR A 351 16.96 0.39 -21.50
CA THR A 351 18.22 0.67 -22.19
C THR A 351 19.19 1.42 -21.28
N GLY A 352 20.47 1.40 -21.62
CA GLY A 352 21.51 2.13 -20.88
C GLY A 352 22.62 1.23 -20.34
N HIS A 353 23.20 1.60 -19.21
CA HIS A 353 24.30 0.84 -18.60
C HIS A 353 24.37 1.01 -17.08
N VAL A 354 24.95 0.03 -16.40
CA VAL A 354 25.30 0.08 -14.97
C VAL A 354 26.71 -0.44 -14.76
N SER A 355 27.43 0.10 -13.78
CA SER A 355 28.79 -0.28 -13.42
C SER A 355 29.01 -0.15 -11.93
N VAL A 356 29.88 -1.00 -11.36
CA VAL A 356 30.30 -0.82 -9.97
C VAL A 356 31.40 0.22 -9.93
N THR A 357 31.15 1.30 -9.18
CA THR A 357 32.08 2.42 -9.03
C THR A 357 32.87 2.34 -7.74
N ASP A 358 32.29 1.78 -6.67
CA ASP A 358 33.00 1.41 -5.45
C ASP A 358 32.59 0.00 -4.97
N PRO A 359 33.42 -1.04 -5.17
CA PRO A 359 33.10 -2.38 -4.72
C PRO A 359 33.18 -2.58 -3.20
N VAL A 360 33.85 -1.67 -2.47
CA VAL A 360 34.03 -1.76 -1.01
C VAL A 360 32.83 -1.17 -0.28
N GLU A 361 32.38 0.01 -0.68
CA GLU A 361 31.17 0.64 -0.14
C GLU A 361 29.89 0.09 -0.78
N GLY A 362 30.03 -0.68 -1.86
CA GLY A 362 28.92 -1.27 -2.58
C GLY A 362 28.15 -0.21 -3.38
N ILE A 363 28.88 0.70 -4.02
CA ILE A 363 28.32 1.75 -4.87
C ILE A 363 28.33 1.27 -6.32
N ALA A 364 27.19 1.45 -6.97
CA ALA A 364 27.04 1.23 -8.40
C ALA A 364 26.28 2.40 -9.02
N ASP A 365 26.76 2.84 -10.18
CA ASP A 365 26.21 3.96 -10.93
C ASP A 365 25.84 3.53 -12.34
N GLY A 366 24.95 4.27 -12.97
CA GLY A 366 24.55 3.99 -14.34
C GLY A 366 23.62 5.01 -14.94
N VAL A 367 23.21 4.71 -16.16
CA VAL A 367 22.12 5.41 -16.85
C VAL A 367 21.09 4.37 -17.23
N VAL A 368 19.84 4.62 -16.88
CA VAL A 368 18.70 3.76 -17.25
C VAL A 368 17.66 4.59 -17.97
N GLN A 369 17.20 4.09 -19.11
CA GLN A 369 16.18 4.75 -19.92
C GLN A 369 15.10 3.76 -20.35
N GLY A 370 13.84 4.21 -20.29
CA GLY A 370 12.69 3.46 -20.77
C GLY A 370 11.40 4.00 -20.18
N ARG A 371 10.37 3.16 -20.12
CA ARG A 371 9.10 3.54 -19.51
C ARG A 371 9.26 3.78 -17.99
N PRO A 372 8.64 4.82 -17.42
CA PRO A 372 8.71 5.11 -15.98
C PRO A 372 8.32 3.93 -15.08
N ASP A 373 7.36 3.11 -15.52
CA ASP A 373 6.86 1.97 -14.76
C ASP A 373 7.85 0.80 -14.74
N ALA A 374 8.60 0.58 -15.83
CA ALA A 374 9.67 -0.41 -15.88
C ALA A 374 10.88 -0.01 -15.01
N ILE A 375 11.22 1.27 -14.97
CA ILE A 375 12.30 1.80 -14.10
C ILE A 375 11.90 1.64 -12.63
N ALA A 376 10.70 2.12 -12.24
CA ALA A 376 10.19 1.98 -10.88
C ALA A 376 10.10 0.51 -10.42
N LEU A 377 9.74 -0.42 -11.32
CA LEU A 377 9.71 -1.85 -10.98
C LEU A 377 11.11 -2.38 -10.67
N LEU A 378 12.11 -2.00 -11.46
CA LEU A 378 13.49 -2.45 -11.29
C LEU A 378 14.03 -2.04 -9.91
N THR A 379 13.83 -0.78 -9.53
CA THR A 379 14.31 -0.19 -8.27
C THR A 379 13.55 -0.72 -7.06
N GLU A 380 12.21 -0.81 -7.12
CA GLU A 380 11.38 -1.39 -6.05
C GLU A 380 11.79 -2.84 -5.77
N ASN A 381 12.00 -3.64 -6.83
CA ASN A 381 12.46 -5.02 -6.68
C ASN A 381 13.89 -5.11 -6.13
N LEU A 382 14.79 -4.19 -6.50
CA LEU A 382 16.14 -4.16 -5.94
C LEU A 382 16.09 -3.82 -4.43
N LEU A 383 15.33 -2.81 -4.04
CA LEU A 383 15.22 -2.40 -2.63
C LEU A 383 14.54 -3.45 -1.74
N ASP A 384 13.61 -4.24 -2.29
CA ASP A 384 12.91 -5.32 -1.57
C ASP A 384 13.55 -6.71 -1.72
N ALA A 385 14.78 -6.79 -2.28
CA ALA A 385 15.52 -8.04 -2.49
C ALA A 385 14.80 -9.07 -3.38
N ARG A 386 14.05 -8.59 -4.39
CA ARG A 386 13.31 -9.39 -5.38
C ARG A 386 13.98 -9.48 -6.75
N ILE A 387 15.15 -8.86 -6.92
CA ILE A 387 16.02 -9.12 -8.06
C ILE A 387 16.60 -10.54 -7.92
N ASP A 388 16.76 -11.24 -9.05
CA ASP A 388 17.29 -12.59 -9.08
C ASP A 388 18.62 -12.69 -8.31
N GLY A 389 18.70 -13.67 -7.41
CA GLY A 389 19.81 -13.82 -6.45
C GLY A 389 19.56 -13.16 -5.09
N GLY A 390 18.45 -12.45 -4.90
CA GLY A 390 18.10 -11.83 -3.61
C GLY A 390 18.99 -10.63 -3.24
N TYR A 391 19.63 -10.03 -4.25
CA TYR A 391 20.47 -8.85 -4.06
C TYR A 391 19.62 -7.64 -3.74
N ARG A 392 20.19 -6.71 -2.97
CA ARG A 392 19.53 -5.47 -2.58
C ARG A 392 20.47 -4.29 -2.50
N ALA A 393 19.91 -3.09 -2.63
CA ALA A 393 20.55 -1.84 -2.28
C ALA A 393 20.00 -1.30 -0.94
N ALA A 394 20.76 -0.45 -0.26
CA ALA A 394 20.31 0.29 0.92
C ALA A 394 19.62 1.60 0.54
N LEU A 395 19.92 2.12 -0.64
CA LEU A 395 19.36 3.34 -1.22
C LEU A 395 19.52 3.30 -2.74
N VAL A 396 18.54 3.85 -3.45
CA VAL A 396 18.61 4.14 -4.89
C VAL A 396 18.22 5.60 -5.11
N GLU A 397 19.03 6.35 -5.85
CA GLU A 397 18.68 7.67 -6.38
C GLU A 397 18.51 7.61 -7.89
N GLU A 398 17.52 8.33 -8.40
CA GLU A 398 17.21 8.46 -9.82
C GLU A 398 17.10 9.94 -10.14
N ARG A 399 18.06 10.47 -10.89
CA ARG A 399 18.08 11.87 -11.30
C ARG A 399 17.72 12.01 -12.76
N GLY A 400 16.74 12.84 -13.07
CA GLY A 400 16.24 13.02 -14.42
C GLY A 400 17.32 13.56 -15.36
N ARG A 401 17.42 12.97 -16.55
CA ARG A 401 18.31 13.44 -17.62
C ARG A 401 17.63 13.37 -18.99
N PRO A 402 18.18 14.03 -20.02
CA PRO A 402 17.66 13.92 -21.37
C PRO A 402 17.68 12.48 -21.89
N VAL A 403 16.62 12.11 -22.61
CA VAL A 403 16.51 10.83 -23.34
C VAL A 403 17.49 10.83 -24.50
N GLU A 404 18.23 9.73 -24.67
CA GLU A 404 19.26 9.53 -25.68
C GLU A 404 19.08 8.18 -26.39
N ARG A 405 19.81 7.96 -27.48
CA ARG A 405 19.83 6.64 -28.12
C ARG A 405 20.80 5.73 -27.37
N MET A 406 20.28 4.71 -26.70
CA MET A 406 21.07 3.76 -25.92
C MET A 406 20.84 2.31 -26.36
N ASP A 407 21.85 1.48 -26.16
CA ASP A 407 21.77 0.02 -26.33
C ASP A 407 20.96 -0.61 -25.18
N PRO A 408 20.48 -1.87 -25.33
CA PRO A 408 19.83 -2.60 -24.23
C PRO A 408 20.69 -2.60 -22.96
N LEU A 409 20.04 -2.44 -21.79
CA LEU A 409 20.71 -2.23 -20.52
C LEU A 409 21.83 -3.25 -20.27
N ALA A 410 23.06 -2.81 -20.11
CA ALA A 410 24.22 -3.69 -19.99
C ALA A 410 25.12 -3.31 -18.81
N VAL A 411 25.92 -4.27 -18.36
CA VAL A 411 27.02 -3.97 -17.42
C VAL A 411 28.16 -3.34 -18.20
N ARG A 412 28.75 -2.26 -17.66
CA ARG A 412 30.04 -1.71 -18.09
C ARG A 412 31.11 -2.00 -17.04
N ASP A 413 32.32 -2.24 -17.52
CA ASP A 413 33.52 -2.46 -16.71
C ASP A 413 34.05 -1.15 -16.11
#